data_AF-X1FFY5-F1
#
_entry.id   AF-X1FFY5-F1
#
_cell.length_a   1.000
_cell.length_b   1.000
_cell.length_c   1.000
_cell.angle_alpha   90.00
_cell.angle_beta   90.00
_cell.angle_gamma   90.00
#
_symmetry.space_group_name_H-M   'P 1'
#
loop_
_entity.id
_entity.type
_entity.pdbx_description
1 polymer ?
#
loop_
_entity_poly.entity_id
_entity_poly.type
_entity_poly.pdbx_seq_one_letter_code
_entity_poly.pdbx_strand_id
1 'polypeptide(L)'
;GMRYENTSYLSPVEVSYFSPLEAYISVNELEAALSAIPGTKVVFLDSCYSGGFIGKGREEGNKTLEEKLISFNEDVINIFSFGESKGLLTSNRYKVLTACRYSQESWEFEPETPGDFDPYGLFTSALCEGCGYDSFSSPYPADDNLDNKVSLHEAYMYIKSRVEELALLYVYSEITQEVQVYPSDSDFAIVEY
;
A
#
# COMPACT_ATOMS: atom_id res chain seq x y z
N GLY A 1 1.84 10.09 1.94
CA GLY A 1 3.28 10.27 1.80
C GLY A 1 3.54 11.28 0.72
N MET A 2 4.80 11.45 0.35
CA MET A 2 5.18 12.23 -0.82
C MET A 2 6.15 11.43 -1.68
N ARG A 3 6.41 11.97 -2.86
CA ARG A 3 7.41 11.44 -3.77
C ARG A 3 8.36 12.55 -4.18
N TYR A 4 9.64 12.22 -4.20
CA TYR A 4 10.67 13.05 -4.82
C TYR A 4 11.50 12.17 -5.75
N GLU A 5 11.60 12.57 -7.01
CA GLU A 5 12.17 11.75 -8.09
C GLU A 5 11.57 10.33 -8.13
N ASN A 6 12.38 9.32 -7.83
CA ASN A 6 12.02 7.90 -7.87
C ASN A 6 11.83 7.26 -6.49
N THR A 7 11.86 8.07 -5.43
CA THR A 7 11.82 7.59 -4.05
C THR A 7 10.53 8.06 -3.38
N SER A 8 9.86 7.14 -2.69
CA SER A 8 8.70 7.44 -1.85
C SER A 8 9.13 7.74 -0.42
N TYR A 9 8.40 8.66 0.21
CA TYR A 9 8.68 9.15 1.55
C TYR A 9 7.41 9.19 2.39
N LEU A 10 7.55 8.87 3.68
CA LEU A 10 6.56 9.21 4.71
C LEU A 10 6.88 10.60 5.23
N SER A 11 5.83 11.35 5.55
CA SER A 11 5.92 12.72 6.08
C SER A 11 5.60 12.69 7.58
N PRO A 12 6.61 12.77 8.47
CA PRO A 12 6.38 12.98 9.90
C PRO A 12 5.55 14.25 10.17
N VAL A 13 4.84 14.28 11.29
CA VAL A 13 3.95 15.40 11.65
C VAL A 13 4.66 16.76 11.80
N GLU A 14 5.96 16.72 12.09
CA GLU A 14 6.81 17.90 12.29
C GLU A 14 7.27 18.53 10.97
N VAL A 15 7.06 17.82 9.86
CA VAL A 15 7.50 18.23 8.53
C VAL A 15 6.51 19.20 7.90
N SER A 16 7.03 20.26 7.31
CA SER A 16 6.25 21.25 6.55
C SER A 16 6.66 21.22 5.08
N TYR A 17 5.92 21.93 4.24
CA TYR A 17 6.24 22.09 2.81
C TYR A 17 7.66 22.62 2.55
N PHE A 18 8.23 23.38 3.49
CA PHE A 18 9.58 23.95 3.36
C PHE A 18 10.67 23.12 4.02
N SER A 19 10.32 21.99 4.63
CA SER A 19 11.30 21.11 5.26
C SER A 19 12.21 20.48 4.21
N PRO A 20 13.51 20.30 4.51
CA PRO A 20 14.42 19.65 3.59
C PRO A 20 14.10 18.15 3.48
N LEU A 21 14.53 17.50 2.41
CA LEU A 21 14.15 16.11 2.10
C LEU A 21 14.59 15.13 3.20
N GLU A 22 15.68 15.42 3.89
CA GLU A 22 16.22 14.65 5.01
C GLU A 22 15.32 14.66 6.26
N ALA A 23 14.31 15.53 6.32
CA ALA A 23 13.31 15.52 7.39
C ALA A 23 12.21 14.47 7.16
N TYR A 24 12.12 13.93 5.94
CA TYR A 24 11.16 12.88 5.58
C TYR A 24 11.79 11.50 5.77
N ILE A 25 10.96 10.46 5.89
CA ILE A 25 11.43 9.08 6.01
C ILE A 25 11.34 8.42 4.64
N SER A 26 12.48 8.17 4.01
CA SER A 26 12.53 7.44 2.74
C SER A 26 12.14 5.96 2.92
N VAL A 27 11.72 5.33 1.81
CA VAL A 27 11.51 3.88 1.78
C VAL A 27 12.76 3.09 2.22
N ASN A 28 13.96 3.58 1.93
CA ASN A 28 15.22 2.94 2.34
C ASN A 28 15.41 2.98 3.86
N GLU A 29 15.12 4.11 4.49
CA GLU A 29 15.21 4.27 5.95
C GLU A 29 14.15 3.43 6.66
N LEU A 30 12.92 3.40 6.11
CA LEU A 30 11.86 2.54 6.63
C LEU A 30 12.23 1.06 6.51
N GLU A 31 12.73 0.63 5.36
CA GLU A 31 13.18 -0.75 5.13
C GLU A 31 14.31 -1.12 6.08
N ALA A 32 15.32 -0.27 6.24
CA ALA A 32 16.42 -0.51 7.17
C ALA A 32 15.94 -0.65 8.63
N ALA A 33 15.02 0.22 9.06
CA ALA A 33 14.45 0.18 10.40
C ALA A 33 13.62 -1.10 10.63
N LEU A 34 12.76 -1.48 9.67
CA LEU A 34 11.96 -2.70 9.76
C LEU A 34 12.82 -3.97 9.65
N SER A 35 13.86 -3.97 8.83
CA SER A 35 14.76 -5.11 8.64
C SER A 35 15.58 -5.46 9.88
N ALA A 36 15.80 -4.49 10.78
CA ALA A 36 16.41 -4.72 12.08
C ALA A 36 15.53 -5.54 13.04
N ILE A 37 14.22 -5.60 12.79
CA ILE A 37 13.26 -6.37 13.60
C ILE A 37 13.22 -7.81 13.08
N PRO A 38 13.43 -8.85 13.90
CA PRO A 38 13.32 -10.25 13.46
C PRO A 38 11.88 -10.65 13.07
N GLY A 39 11.74 -11.63 12.17
CA GLY A 39 10.44 -12.19 11.77
C GLY A 39 9.85 -11.62 10.48
N THR A 40 8.62 -12.04 10.17
CA THR A 40 7.80 -11.54 9.07
C THR A 40 7.15 -10.22 9.46
N LYS A 41 7.15 -9.25 8.54
CA LYS A 41 6.54 -7.94 8.76
C LYS A 41 5.30 -7.83 7.90
N VAL A 42 4.17 -7.58 8.54
CA VAL A 42 2.94 -7.16 7.86
C VAL A 42 2.86 -5.65 7.96
N VAL A 43 2.80 -4.97 6.82
CA VAL A 43 2.86 -3.51 6.72
C VAL A 43 1.67 -3.01 5.91
N PHE A 44 0.87 -2.13 6.49
CA PHE A 44 -0.22 -1.45 5.78
C PHE A 44 0.13 0.03 5.66
N LEU A 45 0.15 0.54 4.43
CA LEU A 45 0.54 1.92 4.13
C LEU A 45 -0.65 2.68 3.55
N ASP A 46 -1.42 3.32 4.43
CA ASP A 46 -2.48 4.26 4.04
C ASP A 46 -1.92 5.67 3.89
N SER A 47 -1.38 5.97 2.71
CA SER A 47 -0.89 7.31 2.41
C SER A 47 -0.73 7.53 0.89
N CYS A 48 -0.75 8.79 0.43
CA CYS A 48 -0.48 9.11 -0.98
C CYS A 48 0.88 8.57 -1.43
N TYR A 49 0.95 8.09 -2.68
CA TYR A 49 2.12 7.50 -3.34
C TYR A 49 2.68 6.24 -2.64
N SER A 50 1.86 5.57 -1.82
CA SER A 50 2.27 4.42 -1.01
C SER A 50 2.71 3.21 -1.84
N GLY A 51 2.18 3.02 -3.04
CA GLY A 51 2.62 1.95 -3.96
C GLY A 51 4.11 2.01 -4.32
N GLY A 52 4.74 3.17 -4.17
CA GLY A 52 6.18 3.33 -4.36
C GLY A 52 7.05 2.63 -3.33
N PHE A 53 6.53 2.35 -2.13
CA PHE A 53 7.26 1.59 -1.10
C PHE A 53 7.46 0.12 -1.48
N ILE A 54 6.69 -0.37 -2.47
CA ILE A 54 6.83 -1.71 -3.05
C ILE A 54 7.13 -1.67 -4.55
N GLY A 55 7.53 -0.51 -5.08
CA GLY A 55 7.88 -0.33 -6.49
C GLY A 55 6.71 -0.50 -7.48
N LYS A 56 5.45 -0.56 -7.01
CA LYS A 56 4.28 -0.79 -7.86
C LYS A 56 3.68 0.50 -8.39
N GLY A 57 3.38 0.53 -9.69
CA GLY A 57 2.79 1.68 -10.37
C GLY A 57 3.77 2.79 -10.73
N ARG A 58 5.10 2.53 -10.68
CA ARG A 58 6.05 3.34 -11.43
C ARG A 58 5.62 3.22 -12.88
N GLU A 59 5.08 4.30 -13.45
CA GLU A 59 4.87 4.34 -14.89
C GLU A 59 6.19 3.96 -15.54
N GLU A 60 6.19 2.88 -16.33
CA GLU A 60 7.16 2.67 -17.39
C GLU A 60 6.92 3.76 -18.46
N GLY A 61 7.02 5.04 -18.09
CA GLY A 61 6.66 6.16 -18.95
C GLY A 61 7.39 6.01 -20.27
N ASN A 62 6.65 5.80 -21.36
CA ASN A 62 7.14 5.52 -22.72
C ASN A 62 8.51 4.83 -22.81
N LYS A 63 8.81 3.87 -21.92
CA LYS A 63 10.07 3.14 -21.99
C LYS A 63 10.00 2.30 -23.25
N THR A 64 10.98 2.48 -24.12
CA THR A 64 11.22 1.56 -25.23
C THR A 64 11.35 0.14 -24.68
N LEU A 65 11.04 -0.86 -25.50
CA LEU A 65 11.21 -2.26 -25.10
C LEU A 65 12.64 -2.54 -24.61
N GLU A 66 13.62 -1.85 -25.17
CA GLU A 66 15.02 -1.91 -24.76
C GLU A 66 15.24 -1.40 -23.33
N GLU A 67 14.68 -0.25 -22.96
CA GLU A 67 14.76 0.30 -21.60
C GLU A 67 14.02 -0.59 -20.57
N LYS A 68 12.93 -1.26 -20.99
CA LYS A 68 12.24 -2.23 -20.14
C LYS A 68 13.08 -3.47 -19.90
N LEU A 69 13.75 -3.98 -20.94
CA LEU A 69 14.65 -5.14 -20.83
C LEU A 69 15.90 -4.82 -20.01
N ILE A 70 16.44 -3.60 -20.15
CA ILE A 70 17.55 -3.12 -19.32
C ILE A 70 17.11 -3.03 -17.85
N SER A 71 15.96 -2.40 -17.56
CA SER A 71 15.41 -2.30 -16.20
C SER A 71 15.16 -3.68 -15.60
N PHE A 72 14.59 -4.61 -16.35
CA PHE A 72 14.38 -5.99 -15.89
C PHE A 72 15.70 -6.71 -15.60
N ASN A 73 16.70 -6.57 -16.48
CA ASN A 73 18.01 -7.18 -16.26
C ASN A 73 18.74 -6.54 -15.08
N GLU A 74 18.62 -5.24 -14.87
CA GLU A 74 19.14 -4.55 -13.68
C GLU A 74 18.43 -5.02 -12.42
N ASP A 75 17.10 -5.19 -12.43
CA ASP A 75 16.34 -5.73 -11.30
C ASP A 75 16.77 -7.17 -10.97
N VAL A 76 16.93 -8.02 -12.00
CA VAL A 76 17.46 -9.38 -11.86
C VAL A 76 18.88 -9.35 -11.29
N ILE A 77 19.78 -8.55 -11.87
CA ILE A 77 21.16 -8.40 -11.39
C ILE A 77 21.15 -7.88 -9.96
N ASN A 78 20.31 -6.91 -9.60
CA ASN A 78 20.20 -6.39 -8.23
C ASN A 78 19.74 -7.47 -7.24
N ILE A 79 18.75 -8.27 -7.62
CA ILE A 79 18.28 -9.42 -6.83
C ILE A 79 19.40 -10.44 -6.58
N PHE A 80 20.28 -10.66 -7.56
CA PHE A 80 21.32 -11.69 -7.49
C PHE A 80 22.72 -11.18 -7.05
N SER A 81 23.00 -9.89 -7.20
CA SER A 81 24.33 -9.29 -6.93
C SER A 81 24.45 -8.72 -5.53
N PHE A 82 23.32 -8.41 -4.88
CA PHE A 82 23.24 -8.04 -3.48
C PHE A 82 22.04 -8.75 -2.86
N GLY A 83 22.26 -9.53 -1.79
CA GLY A 83 21.16 -10.16 -1.07
C GLY A 83 20.11 -9.13 -0.66
N GLU A 84 18.86 -9.40 -1.07
CA GLU A 84 17.68 -8.55 -0.91
C GLU A 84 17.78 -7.19 -1.64
N SER A 85 16.73 -6.82 -2.38
CA SER A 85 16.59 -5.49 -2.97
C SER A 85 16.57 -4.44 -1.85
N LYS A 86 17.74 -3.94 -1.46
CA LYS A 86 17.85 -2.86 -0.48
C LYS A 86 17.03 -1.67 -0.98
N GLY A 87 16.02 -1.29 -0.21
CA GLY A 87 15.28 -0.06 -0.44
C GLY A 87 13.82 -0.17 -0.88
N LEU A 88 13.25 -1.37 -1.01
CA LEU A 88 11.80 -1.56 -1.14
C LEU A 88 11.32 -2.62 -0.15
N LEU A 89 10.05 -2.54 0.24
CA LEU A 89 9.41 -3.53 1.13
C LEU A 89 8.97 -4.79 0.38
N THR A 90 9.88 -5.35 -0.44
CA THR A 90 9.60 -6.43 -1.40
C THR A 90 10.53 -7.63 -1.28
N SER A 91 11.20 -7.82 -0.14
CA SER A 91 11.83 -9.12 0.18
C SER A 91 10.79 -10.11 0.71
N ASN A 92 11.10 -11.40 0.70
CA ASN A 92 10.20 -12.48 1.15
C ASN A 92 9.65 -12.34 2.58
N ARG A 93 10.31 -11.54 3.43
CA ARG A 93 9.92 -11.26 4.82
C ARG A 93 8.84 -10.20 4.98
N TYR A 94 8.48 -9.49 3.92
CA TYR A 94 7.45 -8.45 3.94
C TYR A 94 6.14 -8.96 3.34
N LYS A 95 5.05 -8.54 3.97
CA LYS A 95 3.65 -8.67 3.53
C LYS A 95 3.07 -7.27 3.56
N VAL A 96 2.81 -6.67 2.40
CA VAL A 96 2.52 -5.24 2.31
C VAL A 96 1.22 -5.00 1.57
N LEU A 97 0.37 -4.15 2.12
CA LEU A 97 -0.72 -3.49 1.39
C LEU A 97 -0.46 -2.00 1.34
N THR A 98 -0.71 -1.38 0.19
CA THR A 98 -0.60 0.06 0.00
C THR A 98 -1.90 0.61 -0.54
N ALA A 99 -2.32 1.77 -0.05
CA ALA A 99 -3.62 2.35 -0.39
C ALA A 99 -3.76 2.73 -1.88
N CYS A 100 -2.65 3.02 -2.56
CA CYS A 100 -2.68 3.50 -3.95
C CYS A 100 -1.42 3.07 -4.73
N ARG A 101 -1.39 3.33 -6.04
CA ARG A 101 -0.16 3.22 -6.87
C ARG A 101 0.86 4.30 -6.53
N TYR A 102 2.08 4.10 -7.00
CA TYR A 102 3.18 5.07 -6.90
C TYR A 102 2.86 6.48 -7.41
N SER A 103 2.00 6.65 -8.41
CA SER A 103 1.61 7.96 -8.97
C SER A 103 0.23 8.45 -8.52
N GLN A 104 -0.43 7.74 -7.60
CA GLN A 104 -1.79 8.04 -7.14
C GLN A 104 -1.81 8.60 -5.72
N GLU A 105 -2.88 9.31 -5.41
CA GLU A 105 -3.22 9.76 -4.07
C GLU A 105 -4.03 8.70 -3.32
N SER A 106 -3.98 8.74 -1.99
CA SER A 106 -4.93 8.02 -1.14
C SER A 106 -5.96 9.03 -0.68
N TRP A 107 -7.24 8.67 -0.79
CA TRP A 107 -8.38 9.54 -0.56
C TRP A 107 -9.05 9.23 0.78
N GLU A 108 -9.69 10.26 1.32
CA GLU A 108 -10.54 10.19 2.49
C GLU A 108 -11.96 10.64 2.16
N PHE A 109 -12.93 10.04 2.87
CA PHE A 109 -14.33 10.44 2.86
C PHE A 109 -14.53 11.48 3.95
N GLU A 110 -14.89 12.70 3.56
CA GLU A 110 -15.26 13.77 4.49
C GLU A 110 -16.78 13.98 4.50
N PRO A 111 -17.36 14.37 5.66
CA PRO A 111 -18.77 14.72 5.72
C PRO A 111 -19.05 16.02 4.98
N GLU A 112 -20.13 16.06 4.19
CA GLU A 112 -20.59 17.30 3.54
C GLU A 112 -20.92 18.39 4.57
N THR A 113 -21.51 17.99 5.70
CA THR A 113 -21.76 18.87 6.84
C THR A 113 -20.82 18.51 8.00
N PRO A 114 -19.98 19.45 8.49
CA PRO A 114 -19.08 19.18 9.60
C PRO A 114 -19.83 18.62 10.83
N GLY A 115 -19.42 17.42 11.28
CA GLY A 115 -19.98 16.75 12.45
C GLY A 115 -20.99 15.64 12.17
N ASP A 116 -21.36 15.38 10.90
CA ASP A 116 -22.25 14.26 10.55
C ASP A 116 -21.60 12.90 10.83
N PHE A 117 -20.31 12.76 10.53
CA PHE A 117 -19.45 11.63 10.90
C PHE A 117 -17.98 12.06 10.86
N ASP A 118 -17.09 11.28 11.49
CA ASP A 118 -15.64 11.51 11.46
C ASP A 118 -15.06 11.08 10.10
N PRO A 119 -14.22 11.90 9.44
CA PRO A 119 -13.60 11.52 8.17
C PRO A 119 -12.82 10.21 8.25
N TYR A 120 -12.82 9.44 7.16
CA TYR A 120 -12.10 8.16 7.11
C TYR A 120 -11.43 7.92 5.76
N GLY A 121 -10.22 7.36 5.78
CA GLY A 121 -9.51 6.91 4.59
C GLY A 121 -10.20 5.73 3.92
N LEU A 122 -10.36 5.76 2.59
CA LEU A 122 -11.04 4.71 1.82
C LEU A 122 -10.36 3.34 1.99
N PHE A 123 -9.03 3.31 2.05
CA PHE A 123 -8.27 2.07 2.22
C PHE A 123 -8.44 1.49 3.63
N THR A 124 -8.24 2.31 4.67
CA THR A 124 -8.33 1.83 6.06
C THR A 124 -9.75 1.41 6.41
N SER A 125 -10.78 2.14 5.96
CA SER A 125 -12.18 1.75 6.23
C SER A 125 -12.52 0.40 5.60
N ALA A 126 -12.12 0.17 4.34
CA ALA A 126 -12.32 -1.10 3.67
C ALA A 126 -11.52 -2.25 4.32
N LEU A 127 -10.31 -2.00 4.82
CA LEU A 127 -9.53 -2.98 5.56
C LEU A 127 -10.23 -3.38 6.87
N CYS A 128 -10.71 -2.39 7.64
CA CYS A 128 -11.45 -2.60 8.88
C CYS A 128 -12.76 -3.37 8.64
N GLU A 129 -13.53 -3.00 7.61
CA GLU A 129 -14.77 -3.68 7.23
C GLU A 129 -14.48 -5.14 6.84
N GLY A 130 -13.52 -5.37 5.94
CA GLY A 130 -13.15 -6.70 5.47
C GLY A 130 -12.67 -7.63 6.59
N CYS A 131 -11.98 -7.08 7.58
CA CYS A 131 -11.46 -7.83 8.73
C CYS A 131 -12.44 -7.89 9.91
N GLY A 132 -13.70 -7.44 9.74
CA GLY A 132 -14.73 -7.57 10.77
C GLY A 132 -14.54 -6.67 12.01
N TYR A 133 -13.81 -5.55 11.89
CA TYR A 133 -13.53 -4.66 13.03
C TYR A 133 -14.80 -4.08 13.66
N ASP A 134 -15.75 -3.61 12.83
CA ASP A 134 -17.01 -3.02 13.29
C ASP A 134 -18.18 -4.02 13.31
N SER A 135 -18.01 -5.19 12.69
CA SER A 135 -19.02 -6.26 12.63
C SER A 135 -18.38 -7.61 12.92
N PHE A 136 -18.55 -8.10 14.16
CA PHE A 136 -18.09 -9.42 14.60
C PHE A 136 -19.00 -10.57 14.12
N SER A 137 -19.59 -10.44 12.94
CA SER A 137 -20.34 -11.51 12.30
C SER A 137 -19.36 -12.42 11.54
N SER A 138 -19.31 -13.69 11.91
CA SER A 138 -18.61 -14.72 11.13
C SER A 138 -19.52 -15.21 9.98
N PRO A 139 -18.99 -15.42 8.76
CA PRO A 139 -17.60 -15.15 8.36
C PRO A 139 -17.32 -13.65 8.18
N TYR A 140 -16.07 -13.24 8.38
CA TYR A 140 -15.65 -11.86 8.07
C TYR A 140 -15.78 -11.57 6.58
N PRO A 141 -16.12 -10.33 6.16
CA PRO A 141 -16.43 -10.04 4.76
C PRO A 141 -15.31 -10.34 3.77
N ALA A 142 -14.05 -10.25 4.19
CA ALA A 142 -12.90 -10.58 3.34
C ALA A 142 -12.54 -12.08 3.33
N ASP A 143 -13.07 -12.90 4.24
CA ASP A 143 -12.84 -14.36 4.23
C ASP A 143 -13.65 -15.02 3.12
N ASP A 144 -13.15 -14.92 1.89
CA ASP A 144 -13.81 -15.41 0.67
C ASP A 144 -13.83 -16.94 0.62
N ASN A 145 -12.80 -17.60 1.15
CA ASN A 145 -12.68 -19.05 1.09
C ASN A 145 -13.36 -19.79 2.27
N LEU A 146 -13.79 -19.04 3.30
CA LEU A 146 -14.49 -19.53 4.49
C LEU A 146 -13.65 -20.46 5.38
N ASP A 147 -12.34 -20.20 5.50
CA ASP A 147 -11.45 -20.97 6.38
C ASP A 147 -11.21 -20.35 7.76
N ASN A 148 -12.06 -19.39 8.16
CA ASN A 148 -12.05 -18.66 9.43
C ASN A 148 -10.78 -17.83 9.66
N LYS A 149 -10.20 -17.34 8.57
CA LYS A 149 -9.12 -16.37 8.60
C LYS A 149 -9.22 -15.48 7.37
N VAL A 150 -8.60 -14.31 7.46
CA VAL A 150 -8.42 -13.42 6.33
C VAL A 150 -6.94 -13.44 6.00
N SER A 151 -6.60 -13.95 4.81
CA SER A 151 -5.24 -13.87 4.27
C SER A 151 -4.94 -12.48 3.70
N LEU A 152 -3.66 -12.17 3.50
CA LEU A 152 -3.23 -10.94 2.81
C LEU A 152 -3.86 -10.81 1.41
N HIS A 153 -3.97 -11.93 0.67
CA HIS A 153 -4.57 -11.95 -0.66
C HIS A 153 -6.07 -11.61 -0.61
N GLU A 154 -6.80 -12.24 0.31
CA GLU A 154 -8.22 -11.98 0.56
C GLU A 154 -8.48 -10.53 0.94
N ALA A 155 -7.72 -10.01 1.91
CA ALA A 155 -7.78 -8.60 2.29
C ALA A 155 -7.53 -7.68 1.09
N TYR A 156 -6.49 -7.96 0.29
CA TYR A 156 -6.20 -7.19 -0.92
C TYR A 156 -7.39 -7.18 -1.89
N MET A 157 -7.96 -8.35 -2.18
CA MET A 157 -9.07 -8.47 -3.14
C MET A 157 -10.32 -7.74 -2.63
N TYR A 158 -10.65 -7.88 -1.35
CA TYR A 158 -11.76 -7.19 -0.73
C TYR A 158 -11.58 -5.67 -0.75
N ILE A 159 -10.45 -5.18 -0.25
CA ILE A 159 -10.16 -3.73 -0.16
C ILE A 159 -10.15 -3.12 -1.56
N LYS A 160 -9.54 -3.79 -2.54
CA LYS A 160 -9.54 -3.33 -3.93
C LYS A 160 -10.97 -3.12 -4.45
N SER A 161 -11.83 -4.13 -4.31
CA SER A 161 -13.23 -4.05 -4.76
C SER A 161 -14.00 -2.96 -4.01
N ARG A 162 -13.78 -2.84 -2.70
CA ARG A 162 -14.50 -1.89 -1.85
C ARG A 162 -14.07 -0.44 -2.10
N VAL A 163 -12.79 -0.18 -2.30
CA VAL A 163 -12.28 1.15 -2.68
C VAL A 163 -12.82 1.56 -4.05
N GLU A 164 -12.87 0.64 -5.03
CA GLU A 164 -13.49 0.90 -6.34
C GLU A 164 -14.98 1.25 -6.20
N GLU A 165 -15.74 0.54 -5.36
CA GLU A 165 -17.15 0.84 -5.08
C GLU A 165 -17.33 2.22 -4.42
N LEU A 166 -16.56 2.51 -3.36
CA LEU A 166 -16.63 3.78 -2.65
C LEU A 166 -16.26 4.96 -3.54
N ALA A 167 -15.27 4.79 -4.43
CA ALA A 167 -14.88 5.81 -5.40
C ALA A 167 -16.02 6.14 -6.38
N LEU A 168 -16.85 5.16 -6.78
CA LEU A 168 -17.98 5.37 -7.69
C LEU A 168 -19.15 6.13 -7.04
N LEU A 169 -19.28 6.11 -5.70
CA LEU A 169 -20.32 6.85 -5.01
C LEU A 169 -20.14 8.37 -5.14
N TYR A 170 -18.92 8.84 -5.40
CA TYR A 170 -18.67 10.23 -5.73
C TYR A 170 -18.81 10.49 -7.24
N VAL A 171 -20.05 10.71 -7.67
CA VAL A 171 -20.46 10.98 -9.07
C VAL A 171 -19.74 12.19 -9.71
N TYR A 172 -19.03 13.02 -8.94
CA TYR A 172 -18.41 14.27 -9.39
C TYR A 172 -16.87 14.33 -9.29
N SER A 173 -16.20 13.27 -8.82
CA SER A 173 -14.74 13.28 -8.69
C SER A 173 -14.11 12.11 -9.43
N GLU A 174 -13.08 12.39 -10.24
CA GLU A 174 -12.21 11.38 -10.84
C GLU A 174 -11.29 10.76 -9.76
N ILE A 175 -11.88 10.16 -8.72
CA ILE A 175 -11.13 9.44 -7.69
C ILE A 175 -10.46 8.25 -8.37
N THR A 176 -9.13 8.28 -8.42
CA THR A 176 -8.31 7.18 -8.89
C THR A 176 -7.44 6.70 -7.74
N GLN A 177 -7.80 5.57 -7.16
CA GLN A 177 -7.08 4.94 -6.06
C GLN A 177 -7.06 3.44 -6.26
N GLU A 178 -5.89 2.91 -6.67
CA GLU A 178 -5.73 1.48 -6.89
C GLU A 178 -4.78 0.89 -5.85
N VAL A 179 -5.37 0.13 -4.93
CA VAL A 179 -4.68 -0.61 -3.88
C VAL A 179 -3.61 -1.52 -4.50
N GLN A 180 -2.44 -1.62 -3.87
CA GLN A 180 -1.38 -2.54 -4.28
C GLN A 180 -1.00 -3.49 -3.14
N VAL A 181 -0.42 -4.63 -3.50
CA VAL A 181 -0.05 -5.69 -2.56
C VAL A 181 1.32 -6.29 -2.90
N TYR A 182 2.07 -6.74 -1.90
CA TYR A 182 3.24 -7.58 -2.07
C TYR A 182 3.33 -8.67 -0.98
N PRO A 183 3.58 -9.95 -1.32
CA PRO A 183 3.38 -10.54 -2.65
C PRO A 183 1.88 -10.69 -2.95
N SER A 184 1.51 -10.74 -4.23
CA SER A 184 0.10 -10.65 -4.66
C SER A 184 -0.79 -11.84 -4.32
N ASP A 185 -0.19 -13.00 -4.02
CA ASP A 185 -0.83 -14.29 -3.81
C ASP A 185 -0.51 -14.87 -2.43
N SER A 186 -0.19 -14.01 -1.45
CA SER A 186 0.17 -14.49 -0.11
C SER A 186 -1.04 -15.02 0.66
N ASP A 187 -0.93 -16.27 1.10
CA ASP A 187 -1.84 -16.96 2.03
C ASP A 187 -1.59 -16.62 3.51
N PHE A 188 -0.74 -15.63 3.79
CA PHE A 188 -0.36 -15.25 5.15
C PHE A 188 -1.59 -14.66 5.85
N ALA A 189 -2.02 -15.30 6.94
CA ALA A 189 -3.15 -14.84 7.74
C ALA A 189 -2.81 -13.48 8.37
N ILE A 190 -3.66 -12.48 8.13
CA ILE A 190 -3.57 -11.18 8.81
C ILE A 190 -4.55 -11.09 9.99
N VAL A 191 -5.64 -11.87 9.96
CA VAL A 191 -6.62 -12.02 11.04
C VAL A 191 -7.13 -13.47 11.05
N GLU A 192 -7.36 -14.03 12.23
CA GLU A 192 -7.96 -15.36 12.47
C GLU A 192 -9.12 -15.19 13.48
N TYR A 193 -10.18 -16.00 13.38
CA TYR A 193 -11.37 -15.89 14.25
C TYR A 193 -12.08 -17.22 14.51
#